data_AF-F8B2S1-F1
#
_entry.id   AF-F8B2S1-F1
#
_cell.length_a   1.000
_cell.length_b   1.000
_cell.length_c   1.000
_cell.angle_alpha   90.00
_cell.angle_beta   90.00
_cell.angle_gamma   90.00
#
_symmetry.space_group_name_H-M   'P 1'
#
loop_
_entity.id
_entity.type
_entity.pdbx_description
1 polymer ?
#
loop_
_entity_poly.entity_id
_entity_poly.type
_entity_poly.pdbx_seq_one_letter_code
_entity_poly.pdbx_strand_id
1 'polypeptide(L)'
;MTRSERRQVFDLPELRPHVVEHELVERECGCGARTRAAAPAGVDAPVQYGPRVTAAAVYLYSGQFLSKDRTATALAELVGIPLSAGTVGAMTARAAAGLDGFRDTVRGLLAAADVIGADETGLRVAGKLHWVHCARTDKYTLIDCHPHRGTAGIDALGVLPGFDGVIVHDAWAPYDSYTAATHQLCLAHVLRELQAVVDTAPAGTWCWAAQAADALVALHRLAGDAAATGTPVDKQDLATQTRLLRHAAHIGISQTSPRSTTLMAARHALACRLVDRETDYLRFTRNTRIPADNNGSERDIRMIKLRQKVSGCLRTLTGARQFCAIRSYLSTATKHGIPLFDALVQLAEGRPWMPATSYT
;
A
#
# COMPACT_ATOMS: atom_id res chain seq x y z
N MET A 1 17.72 28.88 44.93
CA MET A 1 17.65 27.86 43.87
C MET A 1 16.39 28.13 43.06
N THR A 2 16.51 28.68 41.86
CA THR A 2 15.36 29.04 41.03
C THR A 2 14.96 27.83 40.19
N ARG A 3 13.78 27.26 40.42
CA ARG A 3 13.20 26.22 39.57
C ARG A 3 12.21 26.88 38.61
N SER A 4 12.42 26.69 37.32
CA SER A 4 11.43 27.03 36.30
C SER A 4 10.61 25.80 35.92
N GLU A 5 9.30 25.92 35.92
CA GLU A 5 8.37 24.94 35.36
C GLU A 5 7.85 25.48 34.02
N ARG A 6 7.90 24.67 32.96
CA ARG A 6 7.37 25.04 31.63
C ARG A 6 5.97 24.46 31.46
N ARG A 7 5.01 25.31 31.08
CA ARG A 7 3.65 24.92 30.67
C ARG A 7 3.37 25.52 29.30
N GLN A 8 2.78 24.75 28.40
CA GLN A 8 2.45 25.16 27.05
C GLN A 8 0.97 24.88 26.78
N VAL A 9 0.31 25.82 26.11
CA VAL A 9 -1.04 25.66 25.56
C VAL A 9 -0.91 25.76 24.05
N PHE A 10 -1.45 24.78 23.34
CA PHE A 10 -1.51 24.76 21.88
C PHE A 10 -2.96 24.98 21.47
N ASP A 11 -3.23 26.01 20.70
CA ASP A 11 -4.56 26.33 20.18
C ASP A 11 -4.46 26.61 18.66
N LEU A 12 -5.59 26.49 17.95
CA LEU A 12 -5.68 26.86 16.55
C LEU A 12 -5.91 28.38 16.45
N PRO A 13 -5.16 29.09 15.61
CA PRO A 13 -5.52 30.48 15.30
C PRO A 13 -6.84 30.51 14.53
N GLU A 14 -7.47 31.69 14.45
CA GLU A 14 -8.56 31.89 13.51
C GLU A 14 -8.05 31.67 12.07
N LEU A 15 -8.50 30.59 11.44
CA LEU A 15 -8.06 30.21 10.10
C LEU A 15 -8.86 30.97 9.05
N ARG A 16 -8.23 31.93 8.37
CA ARG A 16 -8.85 32.70 7.28
C ARG A 16 -8.15 32.43 5.95
N PRO A 17 -8.88 32.43 4.82
CA PRO A 17 -8.26 32.26 3.52
C PRO A 17 -7.46 33.52 3.15
N HIS A 18 -6.31 33.32 2.51
CA HIS A 18 -5.59 34.40 1.85
C HIS A 18 -6.13 34.53 0.42
N VAL A 19 -6.70 35.69 0.09
CA VAL A 19 -7.31 35.97 -1.21
C VAL A 19 -6.58 37.14 -1.85
N VAL A 20 -6.11 36.94 -3.08
CA VAL A 20 -5.59 38.00 -3.95
C VAL A 20 -6.62 38.22 -5.05
N GLU A 21 -7.21 39.41 -5.08
CA GLU A 21 -8.15 39.81 -6.13
C GLU A 21 -7.39 40.52 -7.26
N HIS A 22 -7.65 40.09 -8.50
CA HIS A 22 -7.11 40.72 -9.69
C HIS A 22 -8.23 41.41 -10.47
N GLU A 23 -8.28 42.74 -10.42
CA GLU A 23 -9.26 43.52 -11.15
C GLU A 23 -8.80 43.79 -12.58
N LEU A 24 -9.51 43.19 -13.55
CA LEU A 24 -9.22 43.38 -14.98
C LEU A 24 -10.14 44.46 -15.55
N VAL A 25 -9.64 45.70 -15.58
CA VAL A 25 -10.41 46.85 -16.07
C VAL A 25 -10.60 46.77 -17.59
N GLU A 26 -11.85 46.96 -18.02
CA GLU A 26 -12.24 47.11 -19.42
C GLU A 26 -12.68 48.54 -19.69
N ARG A 27 -12.20 49.13 -20.79
CA ARG A 27 -12.60 50.47 -21.24
C ARG A 27 -13.09 50.42 -22.68
N GLU A 28 -14.10 51.23 -22.96
CA GLU A 28 -14.62 51.44 -24.32
C GLU A 28 -14.13 52.78 -24.85
N CYS A 29 -13.55 52.80 -26.04
CA CYS A 29 -13.15 54.00 -26.75
C CYS A 29 -14.39 54.69 -27.36
N GLY A 30 -14.30 55.99 -27.69
CA GLY A 30 -15.36 56.70 -28.41
C GLY A 30 -15.73 56.11 -29.78
N CYS A 31 -14.89 55.23 -30.34
CA CYS A 31 -15.20 54.46 -31.55
C CYS A 31 -15.93 53.12 -31.30
N GLY A 32 -16.25 52.78 -30.05
CA GLY A 32 -16.92 51.53 -29.66
C GLY A 32 -15.98 50.34 -29.41
N ALA A 33 -14.67 50.48 -29.64
CA ALA A 33 -13.71 49.42 -29.36
C ALA A 33 -13.49 49.23 -27.85
N ARG A 34 -13.55 47.98 -27.38
CA ARG A 34 -13.28 47.62 -25.98
C ARG A 34 -11.89 47.03 -25.81
N THR A 35 -11.17 47.51 -24.82
CA THR A 35 -9.85 46.98 -24.45
C THR A 35 -9.87 46.58 -22.97
N ARG A 36 -9.40 45.36 -22.68
CA ARG A 36 -9.33 44.79 -21.33
C ARG A 36 -7.89 44.42 -20.99
N ALA A 37 -7.49 44.62 -19.74
CA ALA A 37 -6.21 44.12 -19.22
C ALA A 37 -6.11 42.59 -19.33
N ALA A 38 -4.93 42.08 -19.69
CA ALA A 38 -4.65 40.65 -19.64
C ALA A 38 -4.56 40.17 -18.19
N ALA A 39 -5.05 38.97 -17.91
CA ALA A 39 -4.90 38.35 -16.61
C ALA A 39 -3.41 38.04 -16.32
N PRO A 40 -2.95 38.15 -15.06
CA PRO A 40 -1.62 37.67 -14.68
C PRO A 40 -1.45 36.19 -14.97
N ALA A 41 -0.20 35.75 -15.15
CA ALA A 41 0.11 34.35 -15.44
C ALA A 41 -0.46 33.42 -14.36
N GLY A 42 -1.23 32.41 -14.78
CA GLY A 42 -1.87 31.45 -13.89
C GLY A 42 -3.16 31.92 -13.24
N VAL A 43 -3.73 33.07 -13.63
CA VAL A 43 -5.08 33.52 -13.25
C VAL A 43 -6.04 33.28 -14.42
N ASP A 44 -6.54 32.04 -14.51
CA ASP A 44 -7.24 31.52 -15.70
C ASP A 44 -8.77 31.51 -15.54
N ALA A 45 -9.27 31.78 -14.34
CA ALA A 45 -10.70 31.76 -14.04
C ALA A 45 -11.09 32.88 -13.06
N PRO A 46 -12.37 33.33 -13.06
CA PRO A 46 -12.85 34.32 -12.10
C PRO A 46 -12.64 33.93 -10.63
N VAL A 47 -12.72 32.63 -10.33
CA VAL A 47 -12.36 32.06 -9.04
C VAL A 47 -11.55 30.80 -9.27
N GLN A 48 -10.40 30.70 -8.62
CA GLN A 48 -9.55 29.51 -8.64
C GLN A 48 -8.89 29.29 -7.28
N TYR A 49 -8.52 28.04 -7.02
CA TYR A 49 -7.97 27.63 -5.73
C TYR A 49 -6.49 27.31 -5.88
N GLY A 50 -5.67 27.91 -5.03
CA GLY A 50 -4.23 27.71 -5.04
C GLY A 50 -3.77 26.30 -4.63
N PRO A 51 -2.46 26.00 -4.76
CA PRO A 51 -1.91 24.68 -4.51
C PRO A 51 -2.20 24.12 -3.11
N ARG A 52 -2.11 24.96 -2.06
CA ARG A 52 -2.37 24.53 -0.67
C ARG A 52 -3.83 24.12 -0.43
N VAL A 53 -4.79 24.77 -1.10
CA VAL A 53 -6.21 24.39 -1.02
C VAL A 53 -6.45 23.08 -1.74
N THR A 54 -5.86 22.91 -2.92
CA THR A 54 -5.89 21.64 -3.67
C THR A 54 -5.29 20.50 -2.84
N ALA A 55 -4.12 20.73 -2.23
CA ALA A 55 -3.45 19.77 -1.36
C ALA A 55 -4.33 19.39 -0.16
N ALA A 56 -4.97 20.36 0.49
CA ALA A 56 -5.86 20.11 1.63
C ALA A 56 -7.08 19.26 1.21
N ALA A 57 -7.70 19.59 0.07
CA ALA A 57 -8.82 18.82 -0.46
C ALA A 57 -8.44 17.37 -0.77
N VAL A 58 -7.30 17.15 -1.44
CA VAL A 58 -6.81 15.79 -1.76
C VAL A 58 -6.38 15.05 -0.49
N TYR A 59 -5.77 15.74 0.48
CA TYR A 59 -5.39 15.18 1.77
C TYR A 59 -6.61 14.65 2.53
N LEU A 60 -7.66 15.45 2.67
CA LEU A 60 -8.88 15.05 3.36
C LEU A 60 -9.60 13.92 2.61
N TYR A 61 -9.71 14.03 1.28
CA TYR A 61 -10.45 13.07 0.47
C TYR A 61 -9.73 11.72 0.29
N SER A 62 -8.45 11.75 -0.10
CA SER A 62 -7.67 10.54 -0.47
C SER A 62 -6.67 10.11 0.61
N GLY A 63 -6.23 11.04 1.46
CA GLY A 63 -5.37 10.75 2.62
C GLY A 63 -6.15 10.29 3.84
N GLN A 64 -7.20 11.03 4.20
CA GLN A 64 -8.04 10.82 5.39
C GLN A 64 -9.41 10.20 5.09
N PHE A 65 -9.67 9.91 3.82
CA PHE A 65 -10.83 9.15 3.36
C PHE A 65 -12.20 9.80 3.63
N LEU A 66 -12.28 11.12 3.74
CA LEU A 66 -13.57 11.82 3.77
C LEU A 66 -14.32 11.64 2.42
N SER A 67 -15.64 11.80 2.45
CA SER A 67 -16.41 11.96 1.20
C SER A 67 -16.13 13.33 0.58
N LYS A 68 -16.48 13.51 -0.70
CA LYS A 68 -16.28 14.80 -1.38
C LYS A 68 -17.07 15.92 -0.70
N ASP A 69 -18.33 15.66 -0.36
CA ASP A 69 -19.18 16.62 0.36
C ASP A 69 -18.59 16.96 1.73
N ARG A 70 -18.20 15.96 2.52
CA ARG A 70 -17.58 16.20 3.84
C ARG A 70 -16.25 16.95 3.74
N THR A 71 -15.49 16.73 2.67
CA THR A 71 -14.25 17.47 2.39
C THR A 71 -14.55 18.95 2.12
N ALA A 72 -15.56 19.21 1.28
CA ALA A 72 -16.01 20.57 1.00
C ALA A 72 -16.55 21.28 2.25
N THR A 73 -17.40 20.61 3.03
CA THR A 73 -17.91 21.13 4.32
C THR A 73 -16.78 21.45 5.28
N ALA A 74 -15.81 20.54 5.46
CA ALA A 74 -14.69 20.76 6.37
C ALA A 74 -13.86 21.99 5.98
N LEU A 75 -13.61 22.20 4.68
CA LEU A 75 -12.86 23.38 4.22
C LEU A 75 -13.67 24.68 4.33
N ALA A 76 -14.99 24.62 4.16
CA ALA A 76 -15.85 25.77 4.38
C ALA A 76 -15.91 26.16 5.87
N GLU A 77 -16.10 25.19 6.76
CA GLU A 77 -16.27 25.42 8.21
C GLU A 77 -14.96 25.77 8.92
N LEU A 78 -13.86 25.09 8.59
CA LEU A 78 -12.60 25.26 9.32
C LEU A 78 -11.75 26.42 8.78
N VAL A 79 -11.81 26.71 7.48
CA VAL A 79 -10.93 27.70 6.85
C VAL A 79 -11.66 28.73 5.99
N GLY A 80 -13.00 28.72 5.99
CA GLY A 80 -13.80 29.71 5.26
C GLY A 80 -13.73 29.59 3.73
N ILE A 81 -13.31 28.44 3.19
CA ILE A 81 -13.15 28.25 1.74
C ILE A 81 -14.35 27.47 1.18
N PRO A 82 -15.27 28.12 0.46
CA PRO A 82 -16.40 27.42 -0.14
C PRO A 82 -15.92 26.53 -1.29
N LEU A 83 -16.28 25.24 -1.25
CA LEU A 83 -15.98 24.29 -2.32
C LEU A 83 -17.20 23.47 -2.67
N SER A 84 -17.29 23.02 -3.92
CA SER A 84 -18.25 21.98 -4.31
C SER A 84 -17.59 20.61 -4.28
N ALA A 85 -18.39 19.56 -4.14
CA ALA A 85 -17.92 18.18 -4.32
C ALA A 85 -17.34 17.93 -5.72
N GLY A 86 -17.87 18.62 -6.74
CA GLY A 86 -17.33 18.61 -8.10
C GLY A 86 -15.90 19.16 -8.14
N THR A 87 -15.65 20.27 -7.44
CA THR A 87 -14.32 20.88 -7.33
C THR A 87 -13.31 19.95 -6.66
N VAL A 88 -13.69 19.29 -5.55
CA VAL A 88 -12.85 18.27 -4.90
C VAL A 88 -12.53 17.11 -5.85
N GLY A 89 -13.51 16.68 -6.63
CA GLY A 89 -13.33 15.67 -7.69
C GLY A 89 -12.33 16.11 -8.77
N ALA A 90 -12.47 17.33 -9.28
CA ALA A 90 -11.58 17.89 -10.30
C ALA A 90 -10.14 18.07 -9.79
N MET A 91 -9.98 18.56 -8.55
CA MET A 91 -8.67 18.65 -7.87
C MET A 91 -8.00 17.28 -7.76
N THR A 92 -8.75 16.26 -7.35
CA THR A 92 -8.23 14.88 -7.23
C THR A 92 -7.84 14.31 -8.59
N ALA A 93 -8.64 14.54 -9.62
CA ALA A 93 -8.34 14.09 -10.97
C ALA A 93 -7.05 14.72 -11.53
N ARG A 94 -6.87 16.04 -11.35
CA ARG A 94 -5.64 16.75 -11.74
C ARG A 94 -4.43 16.26 -10.96
N ALA A 95 -4.56 16.09 -9.64
CA ALA A 95 -3.49 15.56 -8.80
C ALA A 95 -3.05 14.16 -9.26
N ALA A 96 -4.00 13.27 -9.56
CA ALA A 96 -3.67 11.94 -10.07
C ALA A 96 -2.99 11.99 -11.46
N ALA A 97 -3.41 12.87 -12.36
CA ALA A 97 -2.78 13.04 -13.67
C ALA A 97 -1.33 13.56 -13.56
N GLY A 98 -1.02 14.38 -12.55
CA GLY A 98 0.33 14.84 -12.27
C GLY A 98 1.30 13.77 -11.75
N LEU A 99 0.84 12.52 -11.58
CA LEU A 99 1.63 11.43 -10.99
C LEU A 99 2.12 10.38 -11.99
N ASP A 100 1.86 10.54 -13.30
CA ASP A 100 2.27 9.52 -14.28
C ASP A 100 3.80 9.30 -14.28
N GLY A 101 4.59 10.37 -14.35
CA GLY A 101 6.06 10.27 -14.28
C GLY A 101 6.58 9.69 -12.95
N PHE A 102 5.91 10.01 -11.83
CA PHE A 102 6.21 9.41 -10.52
C PHE A 102 5.95 7.90 -10.53
N ARG A 103 4.80 7.47 -11.06
CA ARG A 103 4.42 6.05 -11.12
C ARG A 103 5.38 5.26 -11.99
N ASP A 104 5.79 5.80 -13.13
CA ASP A 104 6.75 5.15 -14.01
C ASP A 104 8.13 5.02 -13.37
N THR A 105 8.59 6.06 -12.67
CA THR A 105 9.83 6.02 -11.89
C THR A 105 9.78 4.95 -10.81
N VAL A 106 8.71 4.91 -10.02
CA VAL A 106 8.53 3.90 -8.96
C VAL A 106 8.43 2.50 -9.55
N ARG A 107 7.74 2.31 -10.69
CA ARG A 107 7.65 1.02 -11.38
C ARG A 107 9.05 0.52 -11.78
N GLY A 108 9.88 1.38 -12.37
CA GLY A 108 11.26 1.05 -12.71
C GLY A 108 12.11 0.68 -11.49
N LEU A 109 11.99 1.45 -10.39
CA LEU A 109 12.69 1.18 -9.14
C LEU A 109 12.25 -0.14 -8.49
N LEU A 110 10.98 -0.50 -8.59
CA LEU A 110 10.47 -1.79 -8.11
C LEU A 110 10.93 -2.96 -9.00
N ALA A 111 10.91 -2.79 -10.32
CA ALA A 111 11.37 -3.80 -11.26
C ALA A 111 12.87 -4.09 -11.13
N ALA A 112 13.66 -3.10 -10.70
CA ALA A 112 15.10 -3.24 -10.47
C ALA A 112 15.47 -3.67 -9.03
N ALA A 113 14.50 -3.89 -8.14
CA ALA A 113 14.77 -4.23 -6.75
C ALA A 113 15.07 -5.72 -6.55
N ASP A 114 16.02 -6.07 -5.68
CA ASP A 114 16.32 -7.47 -5.35
C ASP A 114 15.15 -8.21 -4.71
N VAL A 115 14.34 -7.51 -3.92
CA VAL A 115 13.25 -8.08 -3.13
C VAL A 115 12.06 -7.13 -3.15
N ILE A 116 10.89 -7.64 -3.55
CA ILE A 116 9.62 -6.91 -3.50
C ILE A 116 8.59 -7.70 -2.71
N GLY A 117 7.67 -6.98 -2.05
CA GLY A 117 6.42 -7.56 -1.58
C GLY A 117 5.32 -7.35 -2.61
N ALA A 118 4.42 -8.33 -2.76
CA ALA A 118 3.25 -8.25 -3.63
C ALA A 118 1.99 -8.77 -2.93
N ASP A 119 0.85 -8.11 -3.14
CA ASP A 119 -0.43 -8.50 -2.53
C ASP A 119 -1.62 -7.89 -3.29
N GLU A 120 -2.82 -8.42 -3.06
CA GLU A 120 -4.06 -7.97 -3.67
C GLU A 120 -5.23 -7.88 -2.69
N THR A 121 -6.07 -6.87 -2.91
CA THR A 121 -7.31 -6.71 -2.15
C THR A 121 -8.48 -6.31 -3.04
N GLY A 122 -9.64 -6.92 -2.77
CA GLY A 122 -10.89 -6.51 -3.40
C GLY A 122 -11.30 -5.08 -3.03
N LEU A 123 -11.80 -4.34 -4.01
CA LEU A 123 -12.38 -3.00 -3.90
C LEU A 123 -13.71 -2.93 -4.66
N ARG A 124 -14.75 -2.36 -4.06
CA ARG A 124 -16.04 -2.16 -4.75
C ARG A 124 -15.99 -0.89 -5.61
N VAL A 125 -16.20 -1.07 -6.91
CA VAL A 125 -16.20 0.00 -7.91
C VAL A 125 -17.44 -0.14 -8.79
N ALA A 126 -18.27 0.91 -8.88
CA ALA A 126 -19.52 0.93 -9.63
C ALA A 126 -20.42 -0.29 -9.33
N GLY A 127 -20.50 -0.70 -8.06
CA GLY A 127 -21.25 -1.88 -7.60
C GLY A 127 -20.58 -3.24 -7.86
N LYS A 128 -19.49 -3.30 -8.64
CA LYS A 128 -18.78 -4.53 -9.00
C LYS A 128 -17.51 -4.71 -8.17
N LEU A 129 -17.12 -5.97 -7.94
CA LEU A 129 -15.83 -6.28 -7.32
C LEU A 129 -14.72 -6.07 -8.35
N HIS A 130 -13.77 -5.21 -8.01
CA HIS A 130 -12.50 -5.04 -8.69
C HIS A 130 -11.38 -5.39 -7.71
N TRP A 131 -10.14 -5.42 -8.18
CA TRP A 131 -8.97 -5.79 -7.40
C TRP A 131 -7.94 -4.68 -7.45
N VAL A 132 -7.41 -4.31 -6.28
CA VAL A 132 -6.23 -3.47 -6.17
C VAL A 132 -5.03 -4.39 -6.02
N HIS A 133 -4.06 -4.20 -6.88
CA HIS A 133 -2.79 -4.93 -6.92
C HIS A 133 -1.70 -4.03 -6.36
N CYS A 134 -0.76 -4.61 -5.61
CA CYS A 134 0.33 -3.89 -4.96
C CYS A 134 1.67 -4.55 -5.24
N ALA A 135 2.67 -3.73 -5.52
CA ALA A 135 4.08 -4.09 -5.48
C ALA A 135 4.83 -3.05 -4.65
N ARG A 136 5.73 -3.49 -3.78
CA ARG A 136 6.39 -2.58 -2.83
C ARG A 136 7.78 -3.04 -2.39
N THR A 137 8.58 -2.07 -1.98
CA THR A 137 9.77 -2.24 -1.13
C THR A 137 9.57 -1.47 0.17
N ASP A 138 10.58 -1.42 1.04
CA ASP A 138 10.58 -0.57 2.24
C ASP A 138 10.53 0.92 1.89
N LYS A 139 11.00 1.29 0.69
CA LYS A 139 11.02 2.66 0.16
C LYS A 139 9.87 2.97 -0.80
N TYR A 140 9.45 2.02 -1.61
CA TYR A 140 8.57 2.27 -2.75
C TYR A 140 7.24 1.52 -2.64
N THR A 141 6.16 2.12 -3.15
CA THR A 141 4.83 1.50 -3.24
C THR A 141 4.18 1.88 -4.55
N LEU A 142 3.79 0.86 -5.33
CA LEU A 142 2.93 1.03 -6.48
C LEU A 142 1.66 0.22 -6.30
N ILE A 143 0.52 0.89 -6.41
CA ILE A 143 -0.78 0.24 -6.40
C ILE A 143 -1.61 0.71 -7.59
N ASP A 144 -2.38 -0.22 -8.16
CA ASP A 144 -3.35 0.10 -9.20
C ASP A 144 -4.61 -0.78 -9.10
N CYS A 145 -5.71 -0.30 -9.66
CA CYS A 145 -6.99 -1.00 -9.67
C CYS A 145 -7.29 -1.60 -11.05
N HIS A 146 -7.62 -2.88 -11.03
CA HIS A 146 -7.92 -3.69 -12.21
C HIS A 146 -9.25 -4.45 -12.05
N PRO A 147 -10.04 -4.66 -13.12
CA PRO A 147 -11.27 -5.46 -13.05
C PRO A 147 -11.06 -6.91 -12.62
N HIS A 148 -9.91 -7.49 -12.95
CA HIS A 148 -9.60 -8.89 -12.67
C HIS A 148 -8.55 -9.04 -11.58
N ARG A 149 -8.72 -10.06 -10.73
CA ARG A 149 -7.64 -10.60 -9.88
C ARG A 149 -6.73 -11.46 -10.75
N GLY A 150 -5.48 -11.62 -10.34
CA GLY A 150 -4.58 -12.62 -10.94
C GLY A 150 -3.64 -12.02 -11.95
N THR A 151 -3.00 -12.90 -12.70
CA THR A 151 -1.92 -12.58 -13.64
C THR A 151 -2.25 -11.37 -14.50
N ALA A 152 -3.43 -11.31 -15.11
CA ALA A 152 -3.83 -10.14 -15.92
C ALA A 152 -3.80 -8.80 -15.17
N GLY A 153 -4.16 -8.78 -13.88
CA GLY A 153 -4.10 -7.56 -13.07
C GLY A 153 -2.72 -7.28 -12.49
N ILE A 154 -1.98 -8.33 -12.13
CA ILE A 154 -0.59 -8.23 -11.68
C ILE A 154 0.30 -7.70 -12.83
N ASP A 155 0.16 -8.25 -14.04
CA ASP A 155 0.87 -7.83 -15.24
C ASP A 155 0.55 -6.39 -15.62
N ALA A 156 -0.71 -5.96 -15.45
CA ALA A 156 -1.11 -4.58 -15.69
C ALA A 156 -0.42 -3.58 -14.74
N LEU A 157 0.03 -4.02 -13.55
CA LEU A 157 0.87 -3.23 -12.66
C LEU A 157 2.29 -3.07 -13.20
N GLY A 158 2.72 -3.87 -14.18
CA GLY A 158 3.95 -3.69 -14.94
C GLY A 158 5.24 -3.80 -14.13
N VAL A 159 5.22 -4.50 -12.99
CA VAL A 159 6.41 -4.72 -12.14
C VAL A 159 6.90 -6.16 -12.26
N LEU A 160 6.01 -7.14 -12.11
CA LEU A 160 6.37 -8.56 -12.07
C LEU A 160 6.70 -9.19 -13.44
N PRO A 161 6.17 -8.72 -14.60
CA PRO A 161 6.62 -9.21 -15.90
C PRO A 161 8.13 -9.01 -16.09
N GLY A 162 8.88 -10.11 -16.18
CA GLY A 162 10.35 -10.08 -16.34
C GLY A 162 11.13 -9.82 -15.05
N PHE A 163 10.48 -9.76 -13.88
CA PHE A 163 11.16 -9.65 -12.60
C PHE A 163 11.88 -10.96 -12.24
N ASP A 164 13.15 -10.87 -11.85
CA ASP A 164 14.04 -12.01 -11.56
C ASP A 164 14.54 -12.03 -10.10
N GLY A 165 14.10 -11.08 -9.28
CA GLY A 165 14.39 -11.01 -7.84
C GLY A 165 13.55 -11.95 -6.98
N VAL A 166 13.39 -11.61 -5.70
CA VAL A 166 12.55 -12.34 -4.74
C VAL A 166 11.20 -11.65 -4.57
N ILE A 167 10.11 -12.36 -4.82
CA ILE A 167 8.74 -11.91 -4.54
C ILE A 167 8.30 -12.47 -3.19
N VAL A 168 7.94 -11.59 -2.25
CA VAL A 168 7.35 -11.92 -0.96
C VAL A 168 5.83 -11.79 -1.07
N HIS A 169 5.11 -12.91 -1.00
CA HIS A 169 3.65 -12.96 -1.23
C HIS A 169 2.98 -14.05 -0.38
N ASP A 170 1.65 -14.12 -0.36
CA ASP A 170 0.92 -15.26 0.24
C ASP A 170 1.07 -16.52 -0.66
N ALA A 171 0.44 -17.65 -0.36
CA ALA A 171 0.58 -18.82 -1.25
C ALA A 171 -0.43 -18.82 -2.39
N TRP A 172 -0.65 -17.67 -3.01
CA TRP A 172 -1.65 -17.55 -4.05
C TRP A 172 -1.10 -17.98 -5.41
N ALA A 173 -1.70 -19.05 -5.97
CA ALA A 173 -1.19 -19.78 -7.13
C ALA A 173 -0.81 -18.92 -8.36
N PRO A 174 -1.50 -17.82 -8.72
CA PRO A 174 -1.10 -17.00 -9.86
C PRO A 174 0.32 -16.40 -9.77
N TYR A 175 0.86 -16.20 -8.57
CA TYR A 175 2.26 -15.78 -8.43
C TYR A 175 3.25 -16.86 -8.86
N ASP A 176 2.86 -18.14 -8.84
CA ASP A 176 3.73 -19.24 -9.29
C ASP A 176 3.96 -19.22 -10.82
N SER A 177 3.23 -18.37 -11.56
CA SER A 177 3.47 -18.16 -13.00
C SER A 177 4.72 -17.31 -13.30
N TYR A 178 5.27 -16.59 -12.32
CA TYR A 178 6.48 -15.77 -12.48
C TYR A 178 7.75 -16.59 -12.21
N THR A 179 8.04 -17.54 -13.10
CA THR A 179 9.11 -18.53 -12.93
C THR A 179 10.54 -18.00 -13.04
N ALA A 180 10.72 -16.79 -13.57
CA ALA A 180 12.01 -16.09 -13.53
C ALA A 180 12.34 -15.57 -12.13
N ALA A 181 11.31 -15.27 -11.34
CA ALA A 181 11.47 -14.81 -9.96
C ALA A 181 11.66 -16.01 -9.02
N THR A 182 12.20 -15.71 -7.84
CA THR A 182 12.16 -16.61 -6.70
C THR A 182 11.09 -16.16 -5.70
N HIS A 183 10.58 -17.08 -4.88
CA HIS A 183 9.45 -16.78 -4.00
C HIS A 183 9.80 -16.93 -2.52
N GLN A 184 9.35 -15.97 -1.72
CA GLN A 184 9.24 -16.11 -0.27
C GLN A 184 7.75 -16.10 0.09
N LEU A 185 7.25 -17.21 0.64
CA LEU A 185 5.87 -17.32 1.07
C LEU A 185 5.69 -16.74 2.47
N CYS A 186 4.61 -15.98 2.65
CA CYS A 186 4.34 -15.23 3.87
C CYS A 186 4.09 -16.17 5.07
N LEU A 187 4.96 -16.09 6.07
CA LEU A 187 4.87 -16.90 7.29
C LEU A 187 3.56 -16.63 8.07
N ALA A 188 3.13 -15.37 8.13
CA ALA A 188 1.92 -14.98 8.85
C ALA A 188 0.63 -15.58 8.25
N HIS A 189 0.61 -15.88 6.94
CA HIS A 189 -0.51 -16.56 6.31
C HIS A 189 -0.55 -18.03 6.72
N VAL A 190 0.56 -18.75 6.55
CA VAL A 190 0.61 -20.18 6.87
C VAL A 190 0.43 -20.45 8.37
N LEU A 191 0.92 -19.56 9.25
CA LEU A 191 0.68 -19.65 10.69
C LEU A 191 -0.80 -19.52 11.05
N ARG A 192 -1.57 -18.66 10.36
CA ARG A 192 -3.02 -18.57 10.55
C ARG A 192 -3.75 -19.83 10.08
N GLU A 193 -3.30 -20.42 8.98
CA GLU A 193 -3.87 -21.68 8.50
C GLU A 193 -3.58 -22.85 9.45
N LEU A 194 -2.36 -22.91 10.00
CA LEU A 194 -1.97 -23.89 11.02
C LEU A 194 -2.76 -23.68 12.32
N GLN A 195 -2.95 -22.45 12.76
CA GLN A 195 -3.77 -22.13 13.93
C GLN A 195 -5.21 -22.62 13.76
N ALA A 196 -5.80 -22.46 12.57
CA ALA A 196 -7.14 -22.96 12.29
C ALA A 196 -7.25 -24.50 12.36
N VAL A 197 -6.14 -25.24 12.19
CA VAL A 197 -6.10 -26.68 12.45
C VAL A 197 -6.06 -26.94 13.96
N VAL A 198 -5.19 -26.22 14.68
CA VAL A 198 -5.03 -26.31 16.15
C VAL A 198 -6.33 -26.01 16.88
N ASP A 199 -7.07 -24.98 16.47
CA ASP A 199 -8.33 -24.55 17.10
C ASP A 199 -9.44 -25.62 17.06
N THR A 200 -9.30 -26.62 16.19
CA THR A 200 -10.24 -27.73 16.06
C THR A 200 -9.69 -29.06 16.57
N ALA A 201 -8.45 -29.07 17.05
CA ALA A 201 -7.84 -30.27 17.60
C ALA A 201 -8.40 -30.54 19.01
N PRO A 202 -8.54 -31.81 19.42
CA PRO A 202 -8.95 -32.13 20.79
C PRO A 202 -7.98 -31.53 21.81
N ALA A 203 -8.52 -30.87 22.84
CA ALA A 203 -7.73 -30.24 23.89
C ALA A 203 -6.79 -31.27 24.56
N GLY A 204 -5.54 -30.87 24.80
CA GLY A 204 -4.53 -31.72 25.45
C GLY A 204 -3.95 -32.83 24.56
N THR A 205 -4.30 -32.87 23.27
CA THR A 205 -3.69 -33.81 22.32
C THR A 205 -2.58 -33.14 21.51
N TRP A 206 -1.55 -33.91 21.17
CA TRP A 206 -0.50 -33.44 20.26
C TRP A 206 -1.10 -33.22 18.86
N CYS A 207 -0.75 -32.09 18.24
CA CYS A 207 -1.22 -31.69 16.91
C CYS A 207 -0.04 -31.37 16.00
N TRP A 208 0.01 -31.98 14.81
CA TRP A 208 1.05 -31.73 13.83
C TRP A 208 1.14 -30.24 13.45
N ALA A 209 0.00 -29.55 13.37
CA ALA A 209 -0.04 -28.15 12.99
C ALA A 209 0.54 -27.23 14.08
N ALA A 210 0.38 -27.59 15.36
CA ALA A 210 1.03 -26.88 16.46
C ALA A 210 2.55 -27.03 16.38
N GLN A 211 3.06 -28.26 16.20
CA GLN A 211 4.49 -28.50 16.02
C GLN A 211 5.07 -27.75 14.80
N ALA A 212 4.34 -27.75 13.67
CA ALA A 212 4.76 -27.01 12.48
C ALA A 212 4.82 -25.49 12.76
N ALA A 213 3.82 -24.94 13.44
CA ALA A 213 3.79 -23.52 13.81
C ALA A 213 4.94 -23.16 14.76
N ASP A 214 5.20 -23.97 15.78
CA ASP A 214 6.31 -23.77 16.72
C ASP A 214 7.66 -23.78 16.00
N ALA A 215 7.87 -24.73 15.07
CA ALA A 215 9.09 -24.79 14.27
C ALA A 215 9.26 -23.54 13.37
N LEU A 216 8.19 -23.08 12.71
CA LEU A 216 8.23 -21.85 11.89
C LEU A 216 8.53 -20.61 12.74
N VAL A 217 7.94 -20.51 13.94
CA VAL A 217 8.21 -19.40 14.88
C VAL A 217 9.65 -19.45 15.38
N ALA A 218 10.19 -20.64 15.68
CA ALA A 218 11.59 -20.80 16.06
C ALA A 218 12.54 -20.39 14.93
N LEU A 219 12.27 -20.81 13.69
CA LEU A 219 13.03 -20.41 12.51
C LEU A 219 12.99 -18.88 12.28
N HIS A 220 11.82 -18.27 12.48
CA HIS A 220 11.67 -16.82 12.40
C HIS A 220 12.53 -16.08 13.42
N ARG A 221 12.52 -16.53 14.68
CA ARG A 221 13.36 -15.97 15.76
C ARG A 221 14.84 -16.11 15.44
N LEU A 222 15.29 -17.30 15.04
CA LEU A 222 16.69 -17.54 14.67
C LEU A 222 17.18 -16.59 13.57
N ALA A 223 16.36 -16.36 12.53
CA ALA A 223 16.71 -15.42 11.46
C ALA A 223 16.68 -13.95 11.91
N GLY A 224 15.72 -13.59 12.78
CA GLY A 224 15.62 -12.25 13.37
C GLY A 224 16.83 -11.92 14.24
N ASP A 225 17.24 -12.86 15.10
CA ASP A 225 18.40 -12.71 15.98
C ASP A 225 19.69 -12.57 15.14
N ALA A 226 19.87 -13.43 14.14
CA ALA A 226 20.97 -13.36 13.19
C ALA A 226 21.04 -12.01 12.44
N ALA A 227 19.89 -11.48 12.01
CA ALA A 227 19.81 -10.17 11.36
C ALA A 227 20.18 -9.02 12.32
N ALA A 228 19.74 -9.09 13.59
CA ALA A 228 20.01 -8.08 14.59
C ALA A 228 21.48 -8.05 15.05
N THR A 229 22.13 -9.21 15.13
CA THR A 229 23.54 -9.34 15.54
C THR A 229 24.52 -9.25 14.38
N GLY A 230 24.05 -9.33 13.14
CA GLY A 230 24.91 -9.39 11.95
C GLY A 230 25.68 -10.71 11.82
N THR A 231 25.24 -11.78 12.50
CA THR A 231 25.86 -13.11 12.44
C THR A 231 25.03 -14.06 11.57
N PRO A 232 25.63 -15.10 10.97
CA PRO A 232 24.86 -16.14 10.29
C PRO A 232 23.92 -16.87 11.25
N VAL A 233 22.80 -17.38 10.72
CA VAL A 233 21.92 -18.29 11.47
C VAL A 233 22.68 -19.55 11.87
N ASP A 234 22.53 -19.99 13.13
CA ASP A 234 23.14 -21.23 13.61
C ASP A 234 22.66 -22.43 12.78
N LYS A 235 23.62 -23.19 12.23
CA LYS A 235 23.33 -24.28 11.29
C LYS A 235 22.66 -25.47 11.96
N GLN A 236 22.99 -25.74 13.22
CA GLN A 236 22.46 -26.89 13.96
C GLN A 236 21.02 -26.62 14.40
N ASP A 237 20.73 -25.42 14.89
CA ASP A 237 19.38 -25.01 15.28
C ASP A 237 18.48 -24.90 14.04
N LEU A 238 18.97 -24.29 12.96
CA LEU A 238 18.26 -24.26 11.67
C LEU A 238 17.91 -25.67 11.20
N ALA A 239 18.88 -26.58 11.14
CA ALA A 239 18.64 -27.96 10.72
C ALA A 239 17.65 -28.70 11.63
N THR A 240 17.72 -28.44 12.94
CA THR A 240 16.80 -29.03 13.93
C THR A 240 15.37 -28.56 13.71
N GLN A 241 15.15 -27.25 13.58
CA GLN A 241 13.81 -26.71 13.39
C GLN A 241 13.23 -27.05 12.01
N THR A 242 14.04 -27.03 10.95
CA THR A 242 13.61 -27.50 9.63
C THR A 242 13.20 -28.97 9.66
N ARG A 243 13.93 -29.84 10.38
CA ARG A 243 13.54 -31.25 10.55
C ARG A 243 12.21 -31.39 11.30
N LEU A 244 11.99 -30.61 12.36
CA LEU A 244 10.74 -30.63 13.12
C LEU A 244 9.54 -30.18 12.26
N LEU A 245 9.73 -29.17 11.42
CA LEU A 245 8.74 -28.73 10.44
C LEU A 245 8.41 -29.85 9.43
N ARG A 246 9.42 -30.48 8.82
CA ARG A 246 9.23 -31.59 7.87
C ARG A 246 8.47 -32.75 8.48
N HIS A 247 8.89 -33.18 9.67
CA HIS A 247 8.23 -34.29 10.38
C HIS A 247 6.77 -33.97 10.65
N ALA A 248 6.49 -32.76 11.16
CA ALA A 248 5.12 -32.31 11.40
C ALA A 248 4.30 -32.32 10.12
N ALA A 249 4.81 -31.76 9.03
CA ALA A 249 4.11 -31.72 7.75
C ALA A 249 3.84 -33.14 7.18
N HIS A 250 4.79 -34.06 7.23
CA HIS A 250 4.58 -35.45 6.80
C HIS A 250 3.55 -36.22 7.65
N ILE A 251 3.53 -35.98 8.96
CA ILE A 251 2.47 -36.52 9.83
C ILE A 251 1.13 -35.90 9.44
N GLY A 252 1.09 -34.60 9.17
CA GLY A 252 -0.09 -33.91 8.66
C GLY A 252 -0.63 -34.55 7.38
N ILE A 253 0.24 -34.80 6.39
CA ILE A 253 -0.11 -35.49 5.15
C ILE A 253 -0.72 -36.86 5.44
N SER A 254 -0.09 -37.65 6.31
CA SER A 254 -0.53 -39.00 6.66
C SER A 254 -1.90 -38.99 7.37
N GLN A 255 -2.08 -38.13 8.36
CA GLN A 255 -3.34 -38.00 9.13
C GLN A 255 -4.49 -37.47 8.28
N THR A 256 -4.20 -36.69 7.23
CA THR A 256 -5.21 -36.09 6.35
C THR A 256 -5.36 -36.79 5.00
N SER A 257 -4.59 -37.85 4.75
CA SER A 257 -4.56 -38.62 3.49
C SER A 257 -5.92 -39.13 3.00
N PRO A 258 -6.85 -39.58 3.88
CA PRO A 258 -8.19 -39.97 3.46
C PRO A 258 -8.98 -38.88 2.73
N ARG A 259 -8.71 -37.60 3.00
CA ARG A 259 -9.38 -36.44 2.35
C ARG A 259 -10.91 -36.57 2.31
N SER A 260 -11.51 -37.15 3.35
CA SER A 260 -12.92 -37.53 3.38
C SER A 260 -13.90 -36.35 3.44
N THR A 261 -13.41 -35.15 3.76
CA THR A 261 -14.18 -33.91 3.79
C THR A 261 -13.41 -32.78 3.13
N THR A 262 -14.10 -31.73 2.69
CA THR A 262 -13.48 -30.51 2.14
C THR A 262 -12.48 -29.88 3.11
N LEU A 263 -12.79 -29.87 4.42
CA LEU A 263 -11.88 -29.35 5.44
C LEU A 263 -10.62 -30.22 5.56
N MET A 264 -10.77 -31.54 5.56
CA MET A 264 -9.64 -32.47 5.60
C MET A 264 -8.78 -32.37 4.33
N ALA A 265 -9.39 -32.22 3.17
CA ALA A 265 -8.68 -31.98 1.91
C ALA A 265 -7.88 -30.67 1.93
N ALA A 266 -8.44 -29.59 2.50
CA ALA A 266 -7.72 -28.33 2.69
C ALA A 266 -6.51 -28.48 3.63
N ARG A 267 -6.66 -29.22 4.74
CA ARG A 267 -5.55 -29.51 5.67
C ARG A 267 -4.47 -30.38 5.03
N HIS A 268 -4.86 -31.34 4.19
CA HIS A 268 -3.94 -32.13 3.40
C HIS A 268 -3.15 -31.26 2.43
N ALA A 269 -3.82 -30.37 1.70
CA ALA A 269 -3.17 -29.41 0.80
C ALA A 269 -2.20 -28.48 1.54
N LEU A 270 -2.55 -28.01 2.75
CA LEU A 270 -1.65 -27.24 3.61
C LEU A 270 -0.40 -28.04 3.98
N ALA A 271 -0.55 -29.29 4.41
CA ALA A 271 0.57 -30.15 4.80
C ALA A 271 1.47 -30.49 3.60
N CYS A 272 0.90 -30.81 2.43
CA CYS A 272 1.67 -31.01 1.19
C CYS A 272 2.40 -29.72 0.80
N ARG A 273 1.74 -28.57 0.79
CA ARG A 273 2.36 -27.28 0.45
C ARG A 273 3.54 -26.95 1.37
N LEU A 274 3.48 -27.26 2.67
CA LEU A 274 4.61 -27.06 3.58
C LEU A 274 5.84 -27.89 3.18
N VAL A 275 5.65 -29.11 2.68
CA VAL A 275 6.73 -29.97 2.17
C VAL A 275 7.21 -29.48 0.80
N ASP A 276 6.29 -29.34 -0.15
CA ASP A 276 6.58 -29.04 -1.55
C ASP A 276 7.19 -27.65 -1.74
N ARG A 277 6.82 -26.70 -0.87
CA ARG A 277 7.24 -25.29 -0.92
C ARG A 277 8.08 -24.89 0.28
N GLU A 278 8.72 -25.83 0.96
CA GLU A 278 9.53 -25.53 2.15
C GLU A 278 10.59 -24.45 1.88
N THR A 279 11.30 -24.56 0.74
CA THR A 279 12.33 -23.58 0.37
C THR A 279 11.76 -22.17 0.24
N ASP A 280 10.52 -22.04 -0.23
CA ASP A 280 9.88 -20.73 -0.35
C ASP A 280 9.39 -20.20 1.00
N TYR A 281 8.98 -21.05 1.94
CA TYR A 281 8.67 -20.60 3.31
C TYR A 281 9.92 -20.20 4.09
N LEU A 282 11.06 -20.85 3.84
CA LEU A 282 12.26 -20.71 4.65
C LEU A 282 13.35 -19.84 4.01
N ARG A 283 13.09 -19.16 2.89
CA ARG A 283 14.12 -18.41 2.16
C ARG A 283 14.78 -17.32 3.00
N PHE A 284 14.01 -16.64 3.85
CA PHE A 284 14.48 -15.63 4.81
C PHE A 284 15.56 -16.14 5.77
N THR A 285 15.60 -17.45 6.05
CA THR A 285 16.63 -18.06 6.93
C THR A 285 18.02 -18.10 6.28
N ARG A 286 18.10 -18.00 4.95
CA ARG A 286 19.34 -18.04 4.17
C ARG A 286 19.82 -16.64 3.76
N ASN A 287 18.91 -15.68 3.67
CA ASN A 287 19.20 -14.29 3.34
C ASN A 287 18.31 -13.39 4.20
N THR A 288 18.89 -12.78 5.22
CA THR A 288 18.20 -11.93 6.20
C THR A 288 17.67 -10.62 5.64
N ARG A 289 18.04 -10.26 4.39
CA ARG A 289 17.42 -9.13 3.67
C ARG A 289 16.01 -9.43 3.17
N ILE A 290 15.65 -10.71 3.07
CA ILE A 290 14.31 -11.15 2.66
C ILE A 290 13.43 -11.20 3.92
N PRO A 291 12.32 -10.45 4.00
CA PRO A 291 11.42 -10.54 5.13
C PRO A 291 10.67 -11.88 5.12
N ALA A 292 10.45 -12.46 6.30
CA ALA A 292 9.70 -13.72 6.43
C ALA A 292 8.19 -13.58 6.13
N ASP A 293 7.68 -12.35 6.17
CA ASP A 293 6.26 -12.06 5.98
C ASP A 293 6.03 -10.91 4.99
N ASN A 294 4.78 -10.82 4.56
CA ASN A 294 4.30 -9.81 3.62
C ASN A 294 3.58 -8.64 4.32
N ASN A 295 3.81 -8.42 5.62
CA ASN A 295 3.06 -7.46 6.43
C ASN A 295 3.16 -6.03 5.89
N GLY A 296 4.26 -5.68 5.23
CA GLY A 296 4.42 -4.38 4.59
C GLY A 296 3.44 -4.16 3.43
N SER A 297 3.20 -5.19 2.60
CA SER A 297 2.26 -5.10 1.48
C SER A 297 0.83 -5.05 2.02
N GLU A 298 0.51 -5.89 3.00
CA GLU A 298 -0.78 -5.86 3.70
C GLU A 298 -1.07 -4.47 4.29
N ARG A 299 -0.06 -3.83 4.92
CA ARG A 299 -0.17 -2.47 5.47
C ARG A 299 -0.45 -1.43 4.39
N ASP A 300 0.24 -1.49 3.27
CA ASP A 300 0.06 -0.56 2.15
C ASP A 300 -1.34 -0.69 1.53
N ILE A 301 -1.84 -1.92 1.35
CA ILE A 301 -3.17 -2.15 0.77
C ILE A 301 -4.31 -2.05 1.79
N ARG A 302 -4.04 -2.13 3.10
CA ARG A 302 -5.05 -1.97 4.18
C ARG A 302 -5.83 -0.66 4.04
N MET A 303 -5.19 0.39 3.52
CA MET A 303 -5.81 1.68 3.28
C MET A 303 -6.98 1.61 2.28
N ILE A 304 -6.95 0.65 1.36
CA ILE A 304 -8.06 0.39 0.44
C ILE A 304 -9.29 -0.10 1.20
N LYS A 305 -9.11 -1.03 2.14
CA LYS A 305 -10.19 -1.54 3.00
C LYS A 305 -10.72 -0.45 3.94
N LEU A 306 -9.83 0.36 4.52
CA LEU A 306 -10.22 1.47 5.39
C LEU A 306 -11.04 2.50 4.61
N ARG A 307 -10.62 2.87 3.41
CA ARG A 307 -11.40 3.74 2.53
C ARG A 307 -12.79 3.18 2.26
N GLN A 308 -12.88 1.88 1.95
CA GLN A 308 -14.17 1.24 1.70
C GLN A 308 -15.07 1.23 2.95
N LYS A 309 -14.49 1.06 4.14
CA LYS A 309 -15.22 1.13 5.42
C LYS A 309 -15.76 2.54 5.69
N VAL A 310 -14.98 3.58 5.41
CA VAL A 310 -15.33 4.97 5.73
C VAL A 310 -16.25 5.61 4.68
N SER A 311 -16.01 5.35 3.40
CA SER A 311 -16.67 6.04 2.28
C SER A 311 -17.40 5.12 1.30
N GLY A 312 -17.46 3.81 1.55
CA GLY A 312 -18.17 2.86 0.70
C GLY A 312 -17.45 2.59 -0.63
N CYS A 313 -18.22 2.54 -1.72
CA CYS A 313 -17.70 2.21 -3.05
C CYS A 313 -17.19 3.44 -3.83
N LEU A 314 -16.27 3.20 -4.76
CA LEU A 314 -15.91 4.21 -5.76
C LEU A 314 -16.88 4.12 -6.94
N ARG A 315 -17.24 5.28 -7.51
CA ARG A 315 -18.30 5.35 -8.53
C ARG A 315 -17.83 4.94 -9.93
N THR A 316 -16.52 5.02 -10.22
CA THR A 316 -15.94 4.68 -11.52
C THR A 316 -14.57 4.01 -11.36
N LEU A 317 -14.16 3.21 -12.34
CA LEU A 317 -12.81 2.62 -12.39
C LEU A 317 -11.72 3.69 -12.50
N THR A 318 -11.96 4.74 -13.29
CA THR A 318 -11.07 5.90 -13.36
C THR A 318 -10.84 6.52 -11.99
N GLY A 319 -11.92 6.72 -11.19
CA GLY A 319 -11.79 7.23 -9.83
C GLY A 319 -11.04 6.28 -8.89
N ALA A 320 -11.18 4.97 -9.09
CA ALA A 320 -10.39 3.97 -8.35
C ALA A 320 -8.90 4.03 -8.69
N ARG A 321 -8.56 4.17 -9.97
CA ARG A 321 -7.16 4.33 -10.42
C ARG A 321 -6.56 5.65 -9.94
N GLN A 322 -7.29 6.75 -10.00
CA GLN A 322 -6.86 8.05 -9.45
C GLN A 322 -6.55 7.95 -7.95
N PHE A 323 -7.42 7.28 -7.19
CA PHE A 323 -7.19 7.01 -5.77
C PHE A 323 -5.92 6.17 -5.57
N CYS A 324 -5.72 5.10 -6.36
CA CYS A 324 -4.54 4.25 -6.28
C CYS A 324 -3.24 5.01 -6.63
N ALA A 325 -3.26 5.87 -7.64
CA ALA A 325 -2.13 6.73 -8.00
C ALA A 325 -1.72 7.64 -6.83
N ILE A 326 -2.68 8.34 -6.23
CA ILE A 326 -2.42 9.21 -5.07
C ILE A 326 -1.94 8.38 -3.87
N ARG A 327 -2.52 7.20 -3.62
CA ARG A 327 -2.09 6.34 -2.51
C ARG A 327 -0.68 5.78 -2.71
N SER A 328 -0.27 5.46 -3.94
CA SER A 328 1.11 5.08 -4.29
C SER A 328 2.08 6.20 -3.91
N TYR A 329 1.73 7.44 -4.30
CA TYR A 329 2.50 8.63 -4.00
C TYR A 329 2.62 8.89 -2.49
N LEU A 330 1.50 8.90 -1.77
CA LEU A 330 1.47 9.16 -0.33
C LEU A 330 2.20 8.08 0.48
N SER A 331 2.06 6.79 0.14
CA SER A 331 2.78 5.71 0.81
C SER A 331 4.29 5.84 0.59
N THR A 332 4.72 6.06 -0.66
CA THR A 332 6.15 6.24 -0.99
C THR A 332 6.74 7.48 -0.33
N ALA A 333 6.04 8.62 -0.33
CA ALA A 333 6.48 9.84 0.35
C ALA A 333 6.66 9.61 1.86
N THR A 334 5.70 8.91 2.49
CA THR A 334 5.77 8.56 3.92
C THR A 334 6.98 7.68 4.23
N LYS A 335 7.28 6.70 3.36
CA LYS A 335 8.45 5.82 3.48
C LYS A 335 9.78 6.60 3.42
N HIS A 336 9.77 7.81 2.86
CA HIS A 336 10.91 8.72 2.80
C HIS A 336 10.84 9.86 3.84
N GLY A 337 9.94 9.77 4.82
CA GLY A 337 9.81 10.77 5.89
C GLY A 337 9.18 12.09 5.44
N ILE A 338 8.54 12.13 4.27
CA ILE A 338 7.91 13.35 3.74
C ILE A 338 6.47 13.43 4.23
N PRO A 339 6.08 14.54 4.90
CA PRO A 339 4.70 14.73 5.32
C PRO A 339 3.74 14.70 4.14
N LEU A 340 2.61 14.02 4.31
CA LEU A 340 1.60 13.84 3.26
C LEU A 340 1.14 15.16 2.65
N PHE A 341 0.93 16.18 3.50
CA PHE A 341 0.47 17.48 3.08
C PHE A 341 1.52 18.20 2.22
N ASP A 342 2.79 18.18 2.62
CA ASP A 342 3.88 18.80 1.87
C ASP A 342 4.09 18.13 0.51
N ALA A 343 3.99 16.80 0.45
CA ALA A 343 4.04 16.06 -0.81
C ALA A 343 2.88 16.48 -1.74
N LEU A 344 1.67 16.67 -1.20
CA LEU A 344 0.51 17.12 -1.97
C LEU A 344 0.59 18.58 -2.40
N VAL A 345 1.23 19.44 -1.61
CA VAL A 345 1.51 20.83 -2.02
C VAL A 345 2.46 20.84 -3.22
N GLN A 346 3.57 20.11 -3.15
CA GLN A 346 4.50 19.95 -4.27
C GLN A 346 3.81 19.43 -5.54
N LEU A 347 2.95 18.42 -5.39
CA LEU A 347 2.14 17.89 -6.49
C LEU A 347 1.19 18.96 -7.06
N ALA A 348 0.49 19.71 -6.20
CA ALA A 348 -0.45 20.74 -6.63
C ALA A 348 0.23 21.97 -7.27
N GLU A 349 1.52 22.19 -6.99
CA GLU A 349 2.38 23.17 -7.67
C GLU A 349 2.87 22.68 -9.05
N GLY A 350 2.54 21.45 -9.45
CA GLY A 350 3.03 20.85 -10.69
C GLY A 350 4.47 20.33 -10.61
N ARG A 351 5.00 20.17 -9.39
CA ARG A 351 6.37 19.74 -9.11
C ARG A 351 6.35 18.56 -8.13
N PRO A 352 5.70 17.42 -8.49
CA PRO A 352 5.57 16.29 -7.57
C PRO A 352 6.94 15.88 -7.04
N TRP A 353 7.01 15.56 -5.76
CA TRP A 353 8.24 15.02 -5.20
C TRP A 353 8.58 13.70 -5.89
N MET A 354 9.84 13.53 -6.26
CA MET A 354 10.32 12.33 -6.92
C MET A 354 11.30 11.61 -5.99
N PRO A 355 11.19 10.28 -5.82
CA PRO A 355 12.22 9.53 -5.12
C PRO A 355 13.54 9.65 -5.87
N ALA A 356 14.63 9.88 -5.15
CA ALA A 356 15.95 9.90 -5.76
C ALA A 356 16.25 8.52 -6.38
N THR A 357 16.52 8.49 -7.67
CA THR A 357 17.17 7.37 -8.34
C THR A 357 18.62 7.37 -7.87
N SER A 358 18.88 6.68 -6.76
CA SER A 358 20.25 6.55 -6.26
C SER A 358 21.01 5.68 -7.26
N TYR A 359 21.77 6.31 -8.16
CA TYR A 359 22.93 5.68 -8.78
C TYR A 359 24.03 5.69 -7.72
N THR A 360 24.12 4.61 -6.95
CA THR A 360 25.28 4.31 -6.10
C THR A 360 25.64 2.86 -6.27
#